data_AF-A0A560X156-F1
#
_entry.id   AF-A0A560X156-F1
#
_cell.length_a   1.000
_cell.length_b   1.000
_cell.length_c   1.000
_cell.angle_alpha   90.00
_cell.angle_beta   90.00
_cell.angle_gamma   90.00
#
_symmetry.space_group_name_H-M   'P 1'
#
loop_
_entity.id
_entity.type
_entity.pdbx_description
1 polymer ?
#
loop_
_entity_poly.entity_id
_entity_poly.type
_entity_poly.pdbx_seq_one_letter_code
_entity_poly.pdbx_strand_id
1 'polypeptide(L)'
;MTPPRLEARAFRHLEKHDWPGNVRELMRFAENFVLGLDAHDLGASASAGPTDLKSRLDAFETELIEEALGEAAGDVTRACAALGLPRKTFYYRLQKLGIDPASFRG
;
A
#
# COMPACT_ATOMS: atom_id res chain seq x y z
N MET A 1 -21.51 -10.54 26.36
CA MET A 1 -21.60 -11.04 24.97
C MET A 1 -20.86 -12.35 24.91
N THR A 2 -21.49 -13.41 24.42
CA THR A 2 -20.81 -14.70 24.21
C THR A 2 -19.99 -14.57 22.92
N PRO A 3 -18.66 -14.78 22.95
CA PRO A 3 -17.85 -14.65 21.76
C PRO A 3 -18.25 -15.71 20.73
N PRO A 4 -18.29 -15.37 19.43
CA PRO A 4 -18.58 -16.33 18.38
C PRO A 4 -17.53 -17.43 18.36
N ARG A 5 -17.95 -18.64 18.02
CA ARG A 5 -17.05 -19.80 17.96
C ARG A 5 -16.06 -19.61 16.81
N LEU A 6 -14.76 -19.79 17.08
CA LEU A 6 -13.77 -19.89 16.00
C LEU A 6 -14.02 -21.14 15.16
N GLU A 7 -14.41 -20.92 13.90
CA GLU A 7 -14.58 -21.98 12.91
C GLU A 7 -13.25 -22.35 12.25
N ALA A 8 -13.14 -23.53 11.65
CA ALA A 8 -11.93 -24.01 10.99
C ALA A 8 -11.38 -23.05 9.91
N ARG A 9 -12.25 -22.26 9.26
CA ARG A 9 -11.84 -21.22 8.31
C ARG A 9 -11.11 -20.04 8.98
N ALA A 10 -11.54 -19.64 10.18
CA ALA A 10 -10.88 -18.59 10.95
C ALA A 10 -9.50 -19.05 11.41
N PHE A 11 -9.37 -20.31 11.87
CA PHE A 11 -8.07 -20.90 12.20
C PHE A 11 -7.11 -20.93 11.00
N ARG A 12 -7.58 -21.35 9.82
CA ARG A 12 -6.74 -21.32 8.61
C ARG A 12 -6.30 -19.90 8.23
N HIS A 13 -7.14 -18.90 8.48
CA HIS A 13 -6.78 -17.50 8.25
C HIS A 13 -5.70 -17.04 9.26
N LEU A 14 -5.87 -17.39 10.54
CA LEU A 14 -4.85 -17.14 11.58
C LEU A 14 -3.49 -17.75 11.24
N GLU A 15 -3.47 -18.97 10.69
CA GLU A 15 -2.23 -19.70 10.35
C GLU A 15 -1.57 -19.24 9.05
N LYS A 16 -2.34 -18.80 8.06
CA LYS A 16 -1.82 -18.49 6.71
C LYS A 16 -1.60 -17.01 6.44
N HIS A 17 -2.19 -16.12 7.24
CA HIS A 17 -2.00 -14.69 7.05
C HIS A 17 -0.66 -14.26 7.64
N ASP A 18 0.12 -13.46 6.90
CA ASP A 18 1.46 -13.05 7.32
C ASP A 18 1.46 -11.91 8.37
N TRP A 19 0.28 -11.44 8.78
CA TRP A 19 0.06 -10.37 9.76
C TRP A 19 1.06 -9.19 9.61
N PRO A 20 1.09 -8.53 8.44
CA PRO A 20 2.07 -7.47 8.15
C PRO A 20 1.97 -6.26 9.10
N GLY A 21 0.85 -6.08 9.80
CA GLY A 21 0.61 -5.10 10.88
C GLY A 21 0.93 -5.62 12.29
N ASN A 22 1.57 -6.78 12.42
CA ASN A 22 1.93 -7.45 13.68
C ASN A 22 0.70 -7.70 14.58
N VAL A 23 0.91 -7.73 15.91
CA VAL A 23 -0.11 -7.98 16.95
C VAL A 23 -1.30 -7.01 16.88
N ARG A 24 -1.11 -5.79 16.36
CA ARG A 24 -2.18 -4.79 16.24
C ARG A 24 -3.24 -5.21 15.21
N GLU A 25 -2.82 -5.85 14.14
CA GLU A 25 -3.72 -6.36 13.10
C GLU A 25 -4.45 -7.61 13.59
N LEU A 26 -3.75 -8.51 14.28
CA LEU A 26 -4.36 -9.66 14.95
C LEU A 26 -5.42 -9.23 15.99
N MET A 27 -5.15 -8.16 16.74
CA MET A 27 -6.08 -7.61 17.71
C MET A 27 -7.32 -7.00 17.02
N ARG A 28 -7.12 -6.24 15.94
CA ARG A 28 -8.22 -5.67 15.15
C ARG A 28 -9.10 -6.77 14.53
N PHE A 29 -8.49 -7.83 14.01
CA PHE A 29 -9.21 -9.02 13.54
C PHE A 29 -10.00 -9.68 14.68
N ALA A 30 -9.40 -9.88 15.85
CA ALA A 30 -10.09 -10.44 17.00
C ALA A 30 -11.28 -9.56 17.46
N GLU A 31 -11.10 -8.23 17.46
CA GLU A 31 -12.16 -7.26 17.76
C GLU A 31 -13.31 -7.35 16.76
N ASN A 32 -13.02 -7.28 15.47
CA ASN A 32 -14.01 -7.40 14.40
C ASN A 32 -14.71 -8.78 14.39
N PHE A 33 -13.97 -9.85 14.69
CA PHE A 33 -14.50 -11.20 14.80
C PHE A 33 -15.51 -11.32 15.93
N VAL A 34 -15.21 -10.78 17.11
CA VAL A 34 -16.15 -10.75 18.24
C VAL A 34 -17.38 -9.88 17.95
N LEU A 35 -17.21 -8.81 17.17
CA LEU A 35 -18.29 -7.95 16.71
C LEU A 35 -19.10 -8.52 15.54
N GLY A 36 -18.69 -9.65 14.97
CA GLY A 36 -19.36 -10.29 13.83
C GLY A 36 -19.19 -9.57 12.49
N LEU A 37 -18.22 -8.66 12.39
CA LEU A 37 -17.97 -7.83 11.20
C LEU A 37 -17.20 -8.59 10.10
N ASP A 38 -16.40 -9.61 10.47
CA ASP A 38 -15.54 -10.37 9.53
C ASP A 38 -16.15 -11.71 9.05
N ALA A 39 -17.44 -11.96 9.32
CA ALA A 39 -18.08 -13.26 9.00
C ALA A 39 -18.11 -13.60 7.50
N HIS A 40 -17.97 -12.59 6.63
CA HIS A 40 -18.07 -12.71 5.18
C HIS A 40 -16.73 -12.71 4.44
N ASP A 41 -15.62 -12.36 5.09
CA ASP A 41 -14.37 -11.98 4.40
C ASP A 41 -13.15 -12.84 4.75
N LEU A 42 -13.35 -14.01 5.37
CA LEU A 42 -12.31 -14.98 5.74
C LEU A 42 -11.64 -15.69 4.53
N GLY A 43 -11.70 -15.09 3.35
CA GLY A 43 -11.23 -15.66 2.09
C GLY A 43 -10.83 -14.62 1.04
N ALA A 44 -11.15 -13.34 1.21
CA ALA A 44 -10.46 -12.30 0.48
C ALA A 44 -9.17 -12.03 1.24
N SER A 45 -8.05 -12.42 0.66
CA SER A 45 -6.79 -11.73 0.95
C SER A 45 -7.05 -10.28 0.55
N ALA A 46 -7.53 -9.46 1.49
CA ALA A 46 -7.59 -8.03 1.31
C ALA A 46 -6.16 -7.65 0.97
N SER A 47 -5.96 -7.20 -0.27
CA SER A 47 -4.65 -6.81 -0.78
C SER A 47 -4.05 -5.85 0.24
N ALA A 48 -3.07 -6.34 1.00
CA ALA A 48 -2.45 -5.59 2.07
C ALA A 48 -1.72 -4.43 1.40
N GLY A 49 -2.39 -3.28 1.35
CA GLY A 49 -1.73 -2.02 1.08
C GLY A 49 -0.58 -1.84 2.07
N PRO A 50 0.43 -1.05 1.72
CA PRO A 50 1.63 -0.91 2.55
C PRO A 50 1.29 -0.59 4.01
N THR A 51 1.69 -1.46 4.94
CA THR A 51 1.28 -1.40 6.37
C THR A 51 2.11 -0.42 7.18
N ASP A 52 3.35 -0.19 6.79
CA ASP A 52 4.24 0.76 7.45
C ASP A 52 4.17 2.16 6.80
N LEU A 53 4.43 3.20 7.61
CA LEU A 53 4.35 4.60 7.17
C LEU A 53 5.25 4.87 5.96
N LYS A 54 6.44 4.27 5.91
CA LYS A 54 7.39 4.51 4.82
C LYS A 54 6.82 3.99 3.51
N SER A 55 6.27 2.78 3.50
CA SER A 55 5.69 2.20 2.29
C SER A 55 4.43 2.95 1.83
N ARG A 56 3.63 3.52 2.75
CA ARG A 56 2.50 4.41 2.38
C ARG A 56 2.97 5.72 1.77
N LEU A 57 4.03 6.31 2.32
CA LEU A 57 4.64 7.52 1.76
C LEU A 57 5.27 7.25 0.40
N ASP A 58 5.94 6.11 0.23
CA ASP A 58 6.54 5.72 -1.05
C ASP A 58 5.44 5.47 -2.12
N ALA A 59 4.29 4.89 -1.74
CA ALA A 59 3.14 4.73 -2.65
C ALA A 59 2.54 6.09 -3.07
N PHE A 60 2.33 6.99 -2.11
CA PHE A 60 1.84 8.34 -2.40
C PHE A 60 2.85 9.16 -3.24
N GLU A 61 4.14 9.02 -2.95
CA GLU A 61 5.21 9.65 -3.74
C GLU A 61 5.24 9.11 -5.17
N THR A 62 5.00 7.82 -5.36
CA THR A 62 4.90 7.18 -6.69
C THR A 62 3.78 7.83 -7.50
N GLU A 63 2.58 7.90 -6.94
CA GLU A 63 1.40 8.48 -7.61
C GLU A 63 1.66 9.93 -8.08
N LEU A 64 2.24 10.78 -7.22
CA LEU A 64 2.57 12.16 -7.55
C LEU A 64 3.64 12.28 -8.65
N ILE A 65 4.65 11.40 -8.63
CA ILE A 65 5.72 11.42 -9.63
C ILE A 65 5.20 10.96 -10.99
N GLU A 66 4.36 9.93 -11.02
CA GLU A 66 3.74 9.41 -12.25
C GLU A 66 2.77 10.43 -12.87
N GLU A 67 1.94 11.09 -12.04
CA GLU A 67 1.07 12.19 -12.48
C GLU A 67 1.88 13.32 -13.12
N ALA A 68 2.92 13.81 -12.43
CA ALA A 68 3.76 14.88 -12.93
C ALA A 68 4.51 14.50 -14.22
N LEU A 69 4.94 13.23 -14.36
CA LEU A 69 5.56 12.73 -15.58
C LEU A 69 4.56 12.59 -16.72
N GLY A 70 3.32 12.19 -16.44
CA GLY A 70 2.23 12.12 -17.41
C GLY A 70 1.89 13.50 -17.97
N GLU A 71 1.70 14.50 -17.11
CA GLU A 71 1.42 15.89 -17.53
C GLU A 71 2.61 16.53 -18.29
N ALA A 72 3.82 16.12 -17.93
CA ALA A 72 5.05 16.56 -18.59
C ALA A 72 5.40 15.77 -19.86
N ALA A 73 4.61 14.77 -20.26
CA ALA A 73 4.91 13.86 -21.37
C ALA A 73 6.34 13.26 -21.27
N GLY A 74 6.74 12.85 -20.07
CA GLY A 74 8.06 12.29 -19.79
C GLY A 74 9.23 13.29 -19.82
N ASP A 75 8.96 14.60 -19.83
CA ASP A 75 9.98 15.62 -19.59
C ASP A 75 10.26 15.78 -18.09
N VAL A 76 11.33 15.11 -17.64
CA VAL A 76 11.82 15.16 -16.27
C VAL A 76 12.08 16.60 -15.78
N THR A 77 12.49 17.52 -16.66
CA THR A 77 12.72 18.92 -16.27
C THR A 77 11.42 19.58 -15.82
N ARG A 78 10.35 19.39 -16.60
CA ARG A 78 9.03 19.95 -16.32
C ARG A 78 8.40 19.27 -15.11
N ALA A 79 8.51 17.96 -14.99
CA ALA A 79 8.03 17.22 -13.80
C ALA A 79 8.74 17.66 -12.52
N CYS A 80 10.07 17.87 -12.56
CA CYS A 80 10.83 18.43 -11.43
C CYS A 80 10.33 19.82 -11.03
N ALA A 81 10.06 20.69 -12.02
CA ALA A 81 9.58 22.04 -11.77
C ALA A 81 8.17 22.03 -11.16
N ALA A 82 7.29 21.15 -11.63
CA ALA A 82 5.93 20.98 -11.11
C ALA A 82 5.92 20.53 -9.64
N LEU A 83 6.78 19.58 -9.27
CA LEU A 83 6.90 19.09 -7.89
C LEU A 83 7.84 19.94 -7.01
N GLY A 84 8.51 20.96 -7.56
CA GLY A 84 9.48 21.78 -6.85
C GLY A 84 10.71 21.00 -6.36
N LEU A 85 11.07 19.91 -7.04
CA LEU A 85 12.17 19.01 -6.64
C LEU A 85 13.46 19.29 -7.42
N PRO A 86 14.62 19.31 -6.76
CA PRO A 86 15.90 19.30 -7.45
C PRO A 86 16.05 18.05 -8.31
N ARG A 87 16.58 18.18 -9.53
CA ARG A 87 16.73 17.06 -10.48
C ARG A 87 17.44 15.84 -9.89
N LYS A 88 18.51 16.06 -9.10
CA LYS A 88 19.26 14.98 -8.44
C LYS A 88 18.37 14.19 -7.46
N THR A 89 17.54 14.88 -6.68
CA THR A 89 16.59 14.26 -5.76
C THR A 89 15.52 13.49 -6.52
N PHE A 90 15.00 14.07 -7.61
CA PHE A 90 13.99 13.42 -8.44
C PHE A 90 14.51 12.12 -9.06
N TYR A 91 15.70 12.13 -9.66
CA TYR A 91 16.31 10.89 -10.19
C TYR A 91 16.56 9.84 -9.12
N TYR A 92 16.96 10.24 -7.91
CA TYR A 92 17.09 9.31 -6.79
C TYR A 92 15.73 8.67 -6.43
N ARG A 93 14.65 9.45 -6.43
CA ARG A 93 13.29 8.92 -6.18
C ARG A 93 12.82 7.99 -7.28
N LEU A 94 13.01 8.34 -8.55
CA LEU A 94 12.71 7.46 -9.68
C LEU A 94 13.41 6.10 -9.55
N GLN A 95 14.71 6.11 -9.24
CA GLN A 95 15.48 4.89 -9.07
C GLN A 95 14.99 4.06 -7.86
N LYS A 96 14.68 4.73 -6.74
CA LYS A 96 14.20 4.08 -5.52
C LYS A 96 12.82 3.44 -5.71
N LEU A 97 11.94 4.10 -6.47
CA LEU A 97 10.56 3.68 -6.71
C LEU A 97 10.41 2.81 -7.97
N GLY A 98 11.46 2.67 -8.78
CA GLY A 98 11.46 1.85 -10.00
C GLY A 98 10.70 2.46 -11.18
N ILE A 99 10.59 3.80 -11.23
CA ILE A 99 9.83 4.52 -12.26
C ILE A 99 10.76 4.88 -13.43
N ASP A 100 10.40 4.47 -14.65
CA ASP A 100 11.08 4.87 -15.88
C ASP A 100 10.36 6.06 -16.54
N PRO A 101 10.96 7.26 -16.59
CA PRO A 101 10.36 8.42 -17.23
C PRO A 101 10.19 8.26 -18.76
N ALA A 102 10.90 7.33 -19.40
CA ALA A 102 10.73 7.06 -20.83
C ALA A 102 9.35 6.46 -21.15
N SER A 103 8.76 5.71 -20.22
CA SER A 103 7.42 5.12 -20.36
C SER A 103 6.29 6.14 -20.51
N PHE A 104 6.56 7.40 -20.17
CA PHE A 104 5.60 8.52 -20.23
C PHE A 104 5.78 9.40 -21.47
N ARG A 105 6.74 9.08 -22.34
CA ARG A 105 6.94 9.74 -23.62
C ARG A 105 6.12 9.04 -24.69
N GLY A 106 4.91 9.54 -24.93
CA GLY A 106 4.07 9.16 -26.07
C GLY A 106 4.58 9.74 -27.39
#